data_AF-A0A9P3J8K9-F1
#
_entry.id   AF-A0A9P3J8K9-F1
#
_cell.length_a   1.000
_cell.length_b   1.000
_cell.length_c   1.000
_cell.angle_alpha   90.00
_cell.angle_beta   90.00
_cell.angle_gamma   90.00
#
_symmetry.space_group_name_H-M   'P 1'
#
loop_
_entity.id
_entity.type
_entity.pdbx_description
1 polymer ?
#
loop_
_entity_poly.entity_id
_entity_poly.type
_entity_poly.pdbx_seq_one_letter_code
_entity_poly.pdbx_strand_id
1 'polypeptide(L)'
;MKYRLYGEKEHSFLLFSQVVKAISEKKDYDKQELAQLVKLCFAMNRSTQRTQSQLDSLLQELPMTAFAAPEVAPASQPPAGRRGSLNKSLLSDTPPASTQRRSNLQDLFLVGLIDGDGCFSVSFLANKRILLGFHITGALTKSQLRLFFRVKRRFDQCGSITRKRGTSSKSYCRYQVDSFRDIKNA
;
A
#
# COMPACT_ATOMS: atom_id res chain seq x y z
N MET A 1 -11.11 5.87 5.37
CA MET A 1 -9.73 6.33 5.11
C MET A 1 -9.80 7.51 4.13
N LYS A 2 -9.27 8.69 4.50
CA LYS A 2 -9.40 9.93 3.70
C LYS A 2 -8.47 9.96 2.47
N TYR A 3 -7.30 9.31 2.56
CA TYR A 3 -6.29 9.27 1.50
C TYR A 3 -6.00 7.83 1.11
N ARG A 4 -6.01 7.54 -0.18
CA ARG A 4 -5.82 6.18 -0.71
C ARG A 4 -4.35 5.90 -0.99
N LEU A 5 -3.88 4.73 -0.57
CA LEU A 5 -2.57 4.20 -0.90
C LEU A 5 -2.60 3.49 -2.27
N TYR A 6 -1.44 3.36 -2.91
CA TYR A 6 -1.31 2.68 -4.19
C TYR A 6 -0.11 1.74 -4.21
N GLY A 7 -0.11 0.82 -5.18
CA GLY A 7 0.98 -0.14 -5.36
C GLY A 7 0.99 -1.22 -4.28
N GLU A 8 2.17 -1.74 -3.97
CA GLU A 8 2.34 -2.80 -2.96
C GLU A 8 1.94 -2.33 -1.56
N LYS A 9 2.17 -1.04 -1.24
CA LYS A 9 1.83 -0.46 0.07
C LYS A 9 0.32 -0.44 0.35
N GLU A 10 -0.53 -0.42 -0.68
CA GLU A 10 -1.99 -0.55 -0.51
C GLU A 10 -2.32 -1.93 0.09
N HIS A 11 -1.73 -3.00 -0.45
CA HIS A 11 -1.95 -4.35 0.06
C HIS A 11 -1.40 -4.53 1.47
N SER A 12 -0.16 -4.09 1.72
CA SER A 12 0.46 -4.15 3.05
C SER A 12 -0.38 -3.43 4.11
N PHE A 13 -0.93 -2.26 3.77
CA PHE A 13 -1.78 -1.49 4.68
C PHE A 13 -3.13 -2.17 4.95
N LEU A 14 -3.74 -2.83 3.95
CA LEU A 14 -4.98 -3.57 4.17
C LEU A 14 -4.78 -4.73 5.15
N LEU A 15 -3.68 -5.47 5.00
CA LEU A 15 -3.30 -6.53 5.94
C LEU A 15 -3.02 -5.95 7.33
N PHE A 16 -2.29 -4.85 7.42
CA PHE A 16 -2.05 -4.14 8.68
C PHE A 16 -3.36 -3.73 9.37
N SER A 17 -4.30 -3.15 8.62
CA SER A 17 -5.60 -2.74 9.15
C SER A 17 -6.42 -3.93 9.66
N GLN A 18 -6.31 -5.11 9.04
CA GLN A 18 -6.95 -6.33 9.53
C GLN A 18 -6.35 -6.78 10.86
N VAL A 19 -5.02 -6.74 10.98
CA VAL A 19 -4.31 -7.05 12.24
C VAL A 19 -4.75 -6.09 13.35
N VAL A 20 -4.75 -4.78 13.10
CA VAL A 20 -5.20 -3.78 14.09
C VAL A 20 -6.64 -4.01 14.50
N LYS A 21 -7.53 -4.32 13.56
CA LYS A 21 -8.94 -4.60 13.85
C LYS A 21 -9.08 -5.82 14.77
N ALA A 22 -8.39 -6.91 14.46
CA ALA A 22 -8.39 -8.12 15.28
C ALA A 22 -7.77 -7.89 16.68
N ILE A 23 -6.86 -6.92 16.83
CA ILE A 23 -6.34 -6.46 18.13
C ILE A 23 -7.35 -5.62 18.90
N SER A 24 -8.10 -4.75 18.22
CA SER A 24 -9.10 -3.93 18.89
C SER A 24 -10.34 -4.72 19.36
N GLU A 25 -10.69 -5.81 18.66
CA GLU A 25 -11.92 -6.56 18.92
C GLU A 25 -11.75 -7.68 19.95
N LYS A 26 -10.51 -8.13 20.22
CA LYS A 26 -10.23 -9.25 21.12
C LYS A 26 -9.30 -8.88 22.25
N LYS A 27 -9.68 -9.29 23.47
CA LYS A 27 -8.87 -9.12 24.69
C LYS A 27 -7.92 -10.29 24.92
N ASP A 28 -8.31 -11.49 24.49
CA ASP A 28 -7.52 -12.72 24.60
C ASP A 28 -7.45 -13.43 23.25
N TYR A 29 -6.32 -14.07 22.99
CA TYR A 29 -6.09 -14.85 21.78
C TYR A 29 -5.93 -16.32 22.10
N ASP A 30 -6.61 -17.17 21.34
CA ASP A 30 -6.23 -18.58 21.26
C ASP A 30 -4.98 -18.75 20.37
N LYS A 31 -4.37 -19.94 20.45
CA LYS A 31 -3.16 -20.27 19.69
C LYS A 31 -3.36 -20.17 18.17
N GLN A 32 -4.54 -20.53 17.65
CA GLN A 32 -4.82 -20.51 16.22
C GLN A 32 -4.99 -19.09 15.70
N GLU A 33 -5.65 -18.23 16.47
CA GLU A 33 -5.90 -16.83 16.16
C GLU A 33 -4.59 -16.03 16.20
N LEU A 34 -3.75 -16.27 17.21
CA LEU A 34 -2.42 -15.68 17.28
C LEU A 34 -1.55 -16.14 16.10
N ALA A 35 -1.60 -17.43 15.74
CA ALA A 35 -0.90 -17.96 14.57
C ALA A 35 -1.38 -17.30 13.26
N GLN A 36 -2.68 -17.03 13.12
CA GLN A 36 -3.22 -16.31 11.96
C GLN A 36 -2.73 -14.86 11.90
N LEU A 37 -2.68 -14.16 13.03
CA LEU A 37 -2.13 -12.80 13.10
C LEU A 37 -0.64 -12.77 12.70
N VAL A 38 0.16 -13.70 13.20
CA VAL A 38 1.57 -13.81 12.82
C VAL A 38 1.72 -14.03 11.32
N LYS A 39 0.92 -14.93 10.72
CA LYS A 39 0.92 -15.15 9.27
C LYS A 39 0.54 -13.89 8.48
N LEU A 40 -0.47 -13.14 8.92
CA LEU A 40 -0.86 -11.86 8.30
C LEU A 40 0.29 -10.86 8.39
N CYS A 41 0.97 -10.76 9.53
CA CYS A 41 2.12 -9.89 9.71
C CYS A 41 3.28 -10.22 8.78
N PHE A 42 3.57 -11.51 8.58
CA PHE A 42 4.59 -11.97 7.63
C PHE A 42 4.22 -11.67 6.18
N ALA A 43 2.93 -11.67 5.83
CA ALA A 43 2.47 -11.34 4.49
C ALA A 43 2.56 -9.84 4.13
N MET A 44 2.67 -8.93 5.10
CA MET A 44 2.63 -7.48 4.86
C MET A 44 3.81 -6.94 4.04
N ASN A 45 5.05 -7.36 4.34
CA ASN A 45 6.27 -6.83 3.70
C ASN A 45 7.15 -7.98 3.22
N ARG A 46 7.28 -8.14 1.89
CA ARG A 46 8.21 -9.09 1.28
C ARG A 46 9.68 -8.65 1.34
N SER A 47 9.95 -7.42 1.79
CA SER A 47 11.24 -6.73 1.58
C SER A 47 12.22 -6.82 2.74
N THR A 48 11.88 -7.43 3.87
CA THR A 48 12.75 -7.38 5.06
C THR A 48 12.84 -8.75 5.69
N GLN A 49 14.00 -9.42 5.58
CA GLN A 49 14.56 -10.55 6.35
C GLN A 49 13.66 -11.67 6.92
N ARG A 50 12.34 -11.61 6.70
CA ARG A 50 11.28 -12.48 7.19
C ARG A 50 11.26 -13.69 6.30
N THR A 51 11.97 -14.72 6.74
CA THR A 51 12.04 -16.00 6.04
C THR A 51 10.91 -16.91 6.48
N GLN A 52 10.60 -17.91 5.66
CA GLN A 52 9.66 -18.96 6.06
C GLN A 52 10.16 -19.69 7.31
N SER A 53 11.48 -19.90 7.44
CA SER A 53 12.05 -20.52 8.63
C SER A 53 11.78 -19.75 9.92
N GLN A 54 11.85 -18.41 9.88
CA GLN A 54 11.52 -17.58 11.04
C GLN A 54 10.03 -17.64 11.38
N LEU A 55 9.16 -17.71 10.37
CA LEU A 55 7.73 -17.91 10.59
C LEU A 55 7.48 -19.25 11.28
N ASP A 56 8.11 -20.32 10.79
CA ASP A 56 7.93 -21.67 11.33
C ASP A 56 8.44 -21.77 12.77
N SER A 57 9.61 -21.19 13.09
CA SER A 57 10.13 -21.11 14.47
C SER A 57 9.18 -20.36 15.39
N LEU A 58 8.67 -19.19 14.97
CA LEU A 58 7.71 -18.41 15.77
C LEU A 58 6.42 -19.18 16.03
N LEU A 59 5.91 -19.90 15.02
CA LEU A 59 4.68 -20.70 15.16
C LEU A 59 4.87 -21.90 16.11
N GLN A 60 6.09 -22.43 16.23
CA GLN A 60 6.42 -23.50 17.18
C GLN A 60 6.49 -23.00 18.63
N GLU A 61 6.98 -21.77 18.83
CA GLU A 61 7.15 -21.15 20.15
C GLU A 61 5.86 -20.53 20.73
N LEU A 62 4.76 -20.47 19.96
CA LEU A 62 3.51 -19.88 20.44
C LEU A 62 3.01 -20.60 21.71
N PRO A 63 2.88 -19.88 22.84
CA PRO A 63 2.44 -20.48 24.09
C PRO A 63 1.01 -21.02 23.97
N MET A 64 0.73 -22.10 24.70
CA MET A 64 -0.61 -22.69 24.79
C MET A 64 -1.55 -21.88 25.70
N THR A 65 -1.05 -20.84 26.36
CA THR A 65 -1.78 -20.05 27.35
C THR A 65 -1.89 -18.59 26.94
N ALA A 66 -3.09 -18.06 27.10
CA ALA A 66 -3.51 -16.71 26.74
C ALA A 66 -2.50 -15.65 27.22
N PHE A 67 -2.08 -14.78 26.30
CA PHE A 67 -1.34 -13.57 26.66
C PHE A 67 -2.28 -12.64 27.43
N ALA A 68 -2.06 -12.49 28.74
CA ALA A 68 -2.72 -11.48 29.55
C ALA A 68 -2.22 -10.08 29.13
N ALA A 69 -3.16 -9.18 28.90
CA ALA A 69 -2.93 -7.80 28.48
C ALA A 69 -2.08 -6.99 29.49
N PRO A 70 -1.37 -5.93 29.05
CA PRO A 70 -0.89 -4.89 29.95
C PRO A 70 -2.09 -4.17 30.61
N GLU A 71 -1.98 -3.98 31.92
CA GLU A 71 -3.01 -3.45 32.82
C GLU A 71 -3.47 -2.03 32.44
N VAL A 72 -4.78 -1.81 32.57
CA VAL A 72 -5.58 -0.69 32.06
C VAL A 72 -5.53 0.54 32.99
N ALA A 73 -5.35 1.75 32.45
CA ALA A 73 -5.74 2.98 33.15
C ALA A 73 -7.26 3.23 33.01
N PRO A 74 -7.98 3.62 34.08
CA PRO A 74 -9.43 3.60 34.08
C PRO A 74 -10.02 4.84 33.40
N ALA A 75 -10.90 4.64 32.42
CA ALA A 75 -11.84 5.65 31.97
C ALA A 75 -13.27 5.14 32.18
N SER A 76 -14.03 5.95 32.88
CA SER A 76 -15.38 5.78 33.40
C SER A 76 -16.45 5.52 32.32
N GLN A 77 -17.46 4.71 32.67
CA GLN A 77 -18.74 4.56 31.96
C GLN A 77 -19.89 4.96 32.92
N PRO A 78 -21.17 5.03 32.48
CA PRO A 78 -21.77 5.80 31.38
C PRO A 78 -23.06 6.52 31.88
N PRO A 79 -23.96 6.99 30.99
CA PRO A 79 -25.37 6.76 31.30
C PRO A 79 -26.13 6.04 30.19
N ALA A 80 -27.20 5.41 30.66
CA ALA A 80 -27.97 4.36 30.03
C ALA A 80 -29.02 4.84 29.04
N GLY A 81 -29.45 3.91 28.17
CA GLY A 81 -30.83 3.87 27.67
C GLY A 81 -30.99 3.76 26.15
N ARG A 82 -31.27 2.56 25.64
CA ARG A 82 -32.63 2.13 25.23
C ARG A 82 -32.57 0.82 24.43
N ARG A 83 -33.48 -0.08 24.79
CA ARG A 83 -33.79 -1.35 24.12
C ARG A 83 -34.65 -1.09 22.86
N GLY A 84 -34.45 -1.90 21.83
CA GLY A 84 -35.33 -2.08 20.66
C GLY A 84 -34.66 -3.02 19.66
N SER A 85 -34.89 -4.33 19.77
CA SER A 85 -35.85 -5.13 18.98
C SER A 85 -35.47 -5.28 17.51
N LEU A 86 -35.15 -6.53 17.16
CA LEU A 86 -34.94 -7.03 15.81
C LEU A 86 -36.12 -6.67 14.90
N ASN A 87 -35.83 -6.21 13.68
CA ASN A 87 -36.70 -6.45 12.54
C ASN A 87 -35.88 -6.76 11.28
N LYS A 88 -36.42 -7.76 10.57
CA LYS A 88 -35.91 -8.44 9.40
C LYS A 88 -36.90 -8.13 8.27
N SER A 89 -36.61 -7.18 7.37
CA SER A 89 -37.16 -7.13 6.00
C SER A 89 -36.61 -5.92 5.23
N LEU A 90 -36.61 -6.06 3.89
CA LEU A 90 -36.36 -5.06 2.83
C LEU A 90 -34.84 -4.84 2.55
N LEU A 91 -34.18 -5.42 1.55
CA LEU A 91 -34.61 -5.91 0.23
C LEU A 91 -35.42 -4.87 -0.55
N SER A 92 -34.76 -3.77 -0.92
CA SER A 92 -34.82 -3.14 -2.26
C SER A 92 -34.19 -1.74 -2.22
N ASP A 93 -32.86 -1.68 -2.25
CA ASP A 93 -32.18 -0.46 -2.68
C ASP A 93 -31.29 -0.81 -3.86
N THR A 94 -31.90 -0.66 -5.04
CA THR A 94 -31.21 -0.52 -6.31
C THR A 94 -30.10 0.52 -6.14
N PRO A 95 -28.83 0.21 -6.42
CA PRO A 95 -27.75 1.17 -6.25
C PRO A 95 -28.01 2.36 -7.18
N PRO A 96 -27.98 3.63 -6.69
CA PRO A 96 -28.15 4.76 -7.54
C PRO A 96 -27.01 4.78 -8.56
N ALA A 97 -27.39 4.87 -9.83
CA ALA A 97 -26.51 5.11 -10.97
C ALA A 97 -25.75 6.42 -10.76
N SER A 98 -24.66 6.36 -10.01
CA SER A 98 -23.68 7.42 -9.86
C SER A 98 -22.30 6.86 -10.18
N THR A 99 -22.01 7.00 -11.46
CA THR A 99 -20.73 7.53 -11.90
C THR A 99 -19.53 6.60 -11.72
N GLN A 100 -19.21 5.96 -12.84
CA GLN A 100 -17.92 5.46 -13.24
C GLN A 100 -16.79 6.52 -13.08
N ARG A 101 -16.49 6.95 -11.85
CA ARG A 101 -15.25 7.66 -11.52
C ARG A 101 -14.14 6.63 -11.50
N ARG A 102 -13.65 6.24 -12.68
CA ARG A 102 -12.39 5.50 -12.81
C ARG A 102 -11.26 6.41 -12.31
N SER A 103 -11.03 6.33 -10.99
CA SER A 103 -9.98 6.93 -10.17
C SER A 103 -8.85 7.64 -10.92
N ASN A 104 -9.03 8.93 -11.24
CA ASN A 104 -7.91 9.80 -11.55
C ASN A 104 -6.94 9.82 -10.35
N LEU A 105 -5.64 9.82 -10.64
CA LEU A 105 -4.62 9.94 -9.60
C LEU A 105 -4.75 11.35 -8.99
N GLN A 106 -4.85 11.45 -7.67
CA GLN A 106 -4.95 12.75 -6.99
C GLN A 106 -3.63 13.50 -7.09
N ASP A 107 -3.68 14.81 -7.31
CA ASP A 107 -2.48 15.63 -7.53
C ASP A 107 -1.55 15.63 -6.32
N LEU A 108 -2.09 15.77 -5.11
CA LEU A 108 -1.30 15.70 -3.89
C LEU A 108 -0.62 14.33 -3.69
N PHE A 109 -1.26 13.24 -4.13
CA PHE A 109 -0.60 11.93 -4.12
C PHE A 109 0.54 11.89 -5.12
N LEU A 110 0.35 12.45 -6.33
CA LEU A 110 1.39 12.49 -7.35
C LEU A 110 2.60 13.29 -6.87
N VAL A 111 2.39 14.45 -6.25
CA VAL A 111 3.46 15.25 -5.63
C VAL A 111 4.23 14.42 -4.61
N GLY A 112 3.54 13.80 -3.65
CA GLY A 112 4.20 12.97 -2.64
C GLY A 112 4.94 11.74 -3.23
N LEU A 113 4.43 11.16 -4.31
CA LEU A 113 5.12 10.09 -5.04
C LEU A 113 6.41 10.60 -5.70
N ILE A 114 6.36 11.77 -6.31
CA ILE A 114 7.51 12.39 -6.98
C ILE A 114 8.58 12.81 -5.98
N ASP A 115 8.18 13.38 -4.84
CA ASP A 115 9.11 13.78 -3.79
C ASP A 115 9.80 12.57 -3.14
N GLY A 116 9.10 11.44 -3.04
CA GLY A 116 9.64 10.22 -2.44
C GLY A 116 10.50 9.36 -3.38
N ASP A 117 9.98 9.06 -4.58
CA ASP A 117 10.56 8.08 -5.50
C ASP A 117 10.98 8.68 -6.87
N GLY A 118 10.78 9.99 -7.05
CA GLY A 118 11.14 10.73 -8.26
C GLY A 118 12.60 11.17 -8.29
N CYS A 119 13.09 11.41 -9.50
CA CYS A 119 14.45 11.88 -9.76
C CYS A 119 14.45 12.81 -10.98
N PHE A 120 15.01 14.00 -10.82
CA PHE A 120 15.31 14.94 -11.90
C PHE A 120 16.81 14.90 -12.17
N SER A 121 17.20 14.76 -13.43
CA SER A 121 18.58 14.54 -13.81
C SER A 121 18.99 15.37 -15.02
N VAL A 122 20.21 15.89 -14.96
CA VAL A 122 20.91 16.56 -16.05
C VAL A 122 22.29 15.91 -16.14
N SER A 123 22.59 15.29 -17.28
CA SER A 123 23.82 14.53 -17.49
C SER A 123 24.58 15.05 -18.71
N PHE A 124 25.88 15.24 -18.55
CA PHE A 124 26.79 15.64 -19.64
C PHE A 124 27.54 14.40 -20.13
N LEU A 125 27.41 14.09 -21.41
CA LEU A 125 28.10 12.97 -22.04
C LEU A 125 29.43 13.43 -22.66
N ALA A 126 30.40 12.51 -22.74
CA ALA A 126 31.73 12.78 -23.31
C ALA A 126 31.68 13.27 -24.77
N ASN A 127 30.62 12.93 -25.51
CA ASN A 127 30.35 13.42 -26.86
C ASN A 127 29.67 14.80 -26.89
N LYS A 128 29.78 15.59 -25.83
CA LYS A 128 29.22 16.95 -25.69
C LYS A 128 27.70 17.02 -25.80
N ARG A 129 26.99 15.90 -25.62
CA ARG A 129 25.52 15.88 -25.55
C ARG A 129 25.06 16.01 -24.10
N ILE A 130 23.94 16.72 -23.92
CA ILE A 130 23.26 16.84 -22.62
C ILE A 130 22.03 15.92 -22.65
N LEU A 131 21.86 15.11 -21.62
CA LEU A 131 20.64 14.34 -21.38
C LEU A 131 19.88 14.97 -20.22
N LEU A 132 18.59 15.22 -20.43
CA LEU A 132 17.65 15.60 -19.38
C LEU A 132 16.75 14.39 -19.10
N GLY A 133 16.35 14.22 -17.86
CA GLY A 133 15.45 13.12 -17.52
C GLY A 133 14.69 13.36 -16.22
N PHE A 134 13.40 13.06 -16.24
CA PHE A 134 12.57 12.90 -15.05
C PHE A 134 12.12 11.45 -14.93
N HIS A 135 12.49 10.79 -13.83
CA HIS A 135 12.25 9.36 -13.62
C HIS A 135 11.52 9.11 -12.30
N ILE A 136 10.60 8.15 -12.28
CA ILE A 136 10.07 7.56 -11.05
C ILE A 136 10.39 6.06 -11.09
N THR A 137 11.09 5.56 -10.07
CA THR A 137 11.53 4.15 -10.03
C THR A 137 10.75 3.37 -8.98
N GLY A 138 10.40 2.12 -9.29
CA GLY A 138 9.72 1.25 -8.33
C GLY A 138 10.01 -0.23 -8.59
N ALA A 139 9.62 -1.08 -7.64
CA ALA A 139 9.76 -2.53 -7.78
C ALA A 139 8.96 -3.04 -8.99
N LEU A 140 9.49 -4.04 -9.71
CA LEU A 140 8.79 -4.62 -10.85
C LEU A 140 7.62 -5.52 -10.38
N THR A 141 6.48 -4.91 -10.09
CA THR A 141 5.23 -5.61 -9.74
C THR A 141 4.08 -5.17 -10.62
N LYS A 142 3.03 -6.00 -10.70
CA LYS A 142 1.81 -5.64 -11.45
C LYS A 142 1.13 -4.39 -10.87
N SER A 143 1.18 -4.19 -9.55
CA SER A 143 0.57 -3.04 -8.89
C SER A 143 1.33 -1.74 -9.20
N GLN A 144 2.68 -1.78 -9.17
CA GLN A 144 3.53 -0.65 -9.51
C GLN A 144 3.38 -0.24 -10.98
N LEU A 145 3.32 -1.21 -11.89
CA LEU A 145 3.08 -0.94 -13.31
C LEU A 145 1.73 -0.25 -13.53
N ARG A 146 0.65 -0.69 -12.84
CA ARG A 146 -0.64 -0.01 -12.89
C ARG A 146 -0.57 1.42 -12.38
N LEU A 147 0.20 1.67 -11.32
CA LEU A 147 0.44 3.03 -10.83
C LEU A 147 1.14 3.88 -11.89
N PHE A 148 2.19 3.38 -12.53
CA PHE A 148 2.88 4.10 -13.61
C PHE A 148 2.00 4.36 -14.83
N PHE A 149 1.11 3.45 -15.22
CA PHE A 149 0.13 3.73 -16.27
C PHE A 149 -0.83 4.87 -15.89
N ARG A 150 -1.17 5.02 -14.61
CA ARG A 150 -1.99 6.13 -14.11
C ARG A 150 -1.20 7.44 -14.04
N VAL A 151 0.07 7.39 -13.64
CA VAL A 151 0.99 8.54 -13.71
C VAL A 151 1.13 9.02 -15.15
N LYS A 152 1.42 8.11 -16.09
CA LYS A 152 1.49 8.41 -17.53
C LYS A 152 0.21 9.06 -18.06
N ARG A 153 -0.97 8.56 -17.65
CA ARG A 153 -2.25 9.16 -18.02
C ARG A 153 -2.44 10.56 -17.41
N ARG A 154 -1.93 10.78 -16.20
CA ARG A 154 -2.01 12.09 -15.51
C ARG A 154 -1.10 13.14 -16.14
N PHE A 155 -0.04 12.71 -16.81
CA PHE A 155 0.83 13.53 -17.66
C PHE A 155 0.44 13.45 -19.14
N ASP A 156 -0.86 13.38 -19.47
CA ASP A 156 -1.36 13.42 -20.86
C ASP A 156 -0.68 12.45 -21.84
N GLN A 157 -0.39 11.23 -21.38
CA GLN A 157 0.34 10.21 -22.15
C GLN A 157 1.79 10.57 -22.50
N CYS A 158 2.42 11.48 -21.76
CA CYS A 158 3.86 11.78 -21.85
C CYS A 158 4.74 10.65 -21.26
N GLY A 159 5.98 10.54 -21.74
CA GLY A 159 6.99 9.63 -21.22
C GLY A 159 6.80 8.16 -21.59
N SER A 160 7.60 7.28 -21.01
CA SER A 160 7.57 5.84 -21.25
C SER A 160 7.70 5.05 -19.96
N ILE A 161 7.25 3.80 -19.97
CA ILE A 161 7.40 2.87 -18.85
C ILE A 161 8.31 1.74 -19.30
N THR A 162 9.47 1.62 -18.66
CA THR A 162 10.48 0.61 -19.00
C THR A 162 10.66 -0.39 -17.86
N ARG A 163 11.01 -1.63 -18.23
CA ARG A 163 11.48 -2.64 -17.29
C ARG A 163 12.99 -2.67 -17.34
N LYS A 164 13.64 -2.74 -16.18
CA LYS A 164 15.09 -2.68 -16.04
C LYS A 164 15.56 -3.79 -15.11
N ARG A 165 16.77 -4.29 -15.37
CA ARG A 165 17.49 -5.18 -14.45
C ARG A 165 18.44 -4.33 -13.61
N GLY A 166 18.34 -4.45 -12.29
CA GLY A 166 19.26 -3.80 -11.36
C GLY A 166 20.57 -4.57 -11.24
N THR A 167 21.54 -3.93 -10.58
CA THR A 167 22.89 -4.45 -10.37
C THR A 167 22.92 -5.75 -9.55
N SER A 168 21.90 -5.97 -8.70
CA SER A 168 21.82 -7.12 -7.78
C SER A 168 20.75 -8.15 -8.19
N SER A 169 20.60 -8.45 -9.49
CA SER A 169 19.57 -9.35 -10.07
C SER A 169 18.10 -8.95 -9.80
N LYS A 170 17.85 -7.91 -8.99
CA LYS A 170 16.53 -7.36 -8.69
C LYS A 170 16.04 -6.56 -9.90
N SER A 171 14.91 -6.97 -10.45
CA SER A 171 14.24 -6.24 -11.53
C SER A 171 13.42 -5.10 -10.97
N TYR A 172 13.45 -3.96 -11.66
CA TYR A 172 12.65 -2.77 -11.33
C TYR A 172 11.94 -2.26 -12.58
N CYS A 173 10.92 -1.43 -12.39
CA CYS A 173 10.33 -0.65 -13.48
C CYS A 173 10.57 0.83 -13.24
N ARG A 174 10.55 1.59 -14.33
CA ARG A 174 10.76 3.04 -14.31
C ARG A 174 9.75 3.71 -15.22
N TYR A 175 9.03 4.70 -14.71
CA TYR A 175 8.41 5.73 -15.55
C TYR A 175 9.48 6.78 -15.85
N GLN A 176 9.62 7.18 -17.11
CA GLN A 176 10.65 8.13 -17.53
C GLN A 176 10.15 9.11 -18.59
N VAL A 177 10.51 10.38 -18.44
CA VAL A 177 10.36 11.44 -19.44
C VAL A 177 11.77 11.93 -19.78
N ASP A 178 12.26 11.56 -20.97
CA ASP A 178 13.60 11.93 -21.47
C ASP A 178 13.54 12.86 -22.70
N SER A 179 12.34 13.04 -23.27
CA SER A 179 12.13 13.92 -24.43
C SER A 179 12.26 15.37 -23.99
N PHE A 180 13.20 16.11 -24.60
CA PHE A 180 13.35 17.54 -24.35
C PHE A 180 12.06 18.31 -24.61
N ARG A 181 11.33 17.95 -25.68
CA ARG A 181 10.05 18.57 -26.03
C ARG A 181 9.02 18.34 -24.91
N ASP A 182 8.99 17.14 -24.37
CA ASP A 182 8.02 16.78 -23.32
C ASP A 182 8.34 17.52 -22.02
N ILE A 183 9.62 17.55 -21.61
CA ILE A 183 10.06 18.24 -20.39
C ILE A 183 9.85 19.76 -20.51
N LYS A 184 10.12 20.34 -21.67
CA LYS A 184 9.97 21.79 -21.89
C LYS A 184 8.50 22.24 -21.84
N ASN A 185 7.58 21.38 -22.27
CA ASN A 185 6.15 21.70 -22.37
C ASN A 185 5.33 21.09 -21.21
N ALA A 186 5.99 20.59 -20.16
CA ALA A 186 5.38 19.98 -18.98
C ALA A 186 4.89 21.03 -17.97
#